data_AF-A0A8H9GW55-F1
#
_entry.id   AF-A0A8H9GW55-F1
#
_cell.length_a   1.000
_cell.length_b   1.000
_cell.length_c   1.000
_cell.angle_alpha   90.00
_cell.angle_beta   90.00
_cell.angle_gamma   90.00
#
_symmetry.space_group_name_H-M   'P 1'
#
loop_
_entity.id
_entity.type
_entity.pdbx_description
1 polymer ?
#
loop_
_entity_poly.entity_id
_entity_poly.type
_entity_poly.pdbx_seq_one_letter_code
_entity_poly.pdbx_strand_id
1 'polypeptide(L)'
;MKAFLGFLGVATLGAVVAVFVLLRSPAGGNGDKEPVASVSIAAASASPAARKSVLLDAEGAVIEEFSGDCTDSRYPYLCRYVEGRLLAEDPQLLTRDGLTIQTTIDQRLQRTAQQAVDAYVHRDDPQVATQVVIVPGEGVVKAMVTSRDPADGPGLQQGTTAMPYALAAALAAGWRYDDGFFVGEAYRPQRFSAFKDCAGRSVADMAVKIHNRKKVGARFVTLRSGTRDAVNTFFMQLQEKVGLCETIQMAQRLGLRSADGKPLQEFETFPLGIAKADPVSVANSYASLAARGRFCEPRVITEIQDGSGAVRAFPAHCEQVLDPAVADAVTGVLKDVLAKSTLKGIGREAAGMPGHGDIFRTAWFAGYTPGLASAVSLGDSRDPLRHPLVDVTIGGRRYSRVDGTSVPGLIWKKAMTEALRGTQETRFVRPDAERFGGCRDACPPPVPRRR
;
A
#
# COMPACT_ATOMS: atom_id res chain seq x y z
N MET A 1 63.67 -12.81 2.46
CA MET A 1 62.99 -11.58 2.93
C MET A 1 62.37 -11.84 4.30
N LYS A 2 62.92 -11.28 5.37
CA LYS A 2 62.27 -11.18 6.69
C LYS A 2 62.23 -9.68 7.02
N ALA A 3 61.05 -9.07 7.02
CA ALA A 3 60.90 -7.67 7.44
C ALA A 3 60.79 -7.64 8.96
N PHE A 4 61.71 -6.93 9.62
CA PHE A 4 61.60 -6.63 11.05
C PHE A 4 60.76 -5.35 11.21
N LEU A 5 59.60 -5.46 11.85
CA LEU A 5 58.82 -4.30 12.32
C LEU A 5 59.39 -3.87 13.68
N GLY A 6 60.00 -2.69 13.73
CA GLY A 6 60.33 -2.01 14.99
C GLY A 6 59.31 -0.91 15.27
N PHE A 7 58.49 -1.05 16.30
CA PHE A 7 57.64 0.03 16.82
C PHE A 7 58.44 0.85 17.83
N LEU A 8 58.78 2.10 17.52
CA LEU A 8 59.10 3.11 18.53
C LEU A 8 57.85 4.00 18.71
N GLY A 9 57.17 3.85 19.84
CA GLY A 9 56.04 4.69 20.21
C GLY A 9 56.50 5.97 20.89
N VAL A 10 56.10 7.13 20.33
CA VAL A 10 55.98 8.38 21.08
C VAL A 10 54.58 8.92 20.79
N ALA A 11 53.74 8.95 21.83
CA ALA A 11 52.37 9.40 21.76
C ALA A 11 52.27 10.88 22.11
N THR A 12 51.97 11.73 21.13
CA THR A 12 51.30 13.03 21.31
C THR A 12 50.59 13.39 20.01
N LEU A 13 49.26 13.54 20.10
CA LEU A 13 48.30 13.97 19.05
C LEU A 13 48.28 13.17 17.72
N GLY A 14 47.33 12.24 17.62
CA GLY A 14 46.50 12.04 16.43
C GLY A 14 47.11 11.44 15.15
N ALA A 15 48.40 11.18 15.06
CA ALA A 15 49.00 10.56 13.87
C ALA A 15 49.90 9.38 14.26
N VAL A 16 49.52 8.17 13.83
CA VAL A 16 50.43 7.02 13.83
C VAL A 16 51.30 7.13 12.59
N VAL A 17 52.56 7.54 12.76
CA VAL A 17 53.54 7.59 11.67
C VAL A 17 54.22 6.23 11.56
N ALA A 18 53.89 5.46 10.53
CA ALA A 18 54.60 4.23 10.22
C ALA A 18 55.80 4.55 9.31
N VAL A 19 57.03 4.31 9.79
CA VAL A 19 58.25 4.48 9.01
C VAL A 19 58.66 3.12 8.43
N PHE A 20 58.58 2.98 7.11
CA PHE A 20 59.09 1.81 6.40
C PHE A 20 60.51 2.07 5.91
N VAL A 21 61.48 1.28 6.40
CA VAL A 21 62.85 1.27 5.88
C VAL A 21 62.98 0.10 4.90
N LEU A 22 62.99 0.41 3.60
CA LEU A 22 63.23 -0.59 2.55
C LEU A 22 64.73 -0.61 2.20
N LEU A 23 65.40 -1.69 2.60
CA LEU A 23 66.77 -1.98 2.15
C LEU A 23 66.69 -2.77 0.83
N ARG A 24 67.06 -2.12 -0.28
CA ARG A 24 67.26 -2.78 -1.58
C ARG A 24 68.70 -3.28 -1.66
N SER A 25 68.91 -4.60 -1.77
CA SER A 25 70.19 -5.13 -2.25
C SER A 25 70.22 -5.11 -3.78
N PRO A 26 71.27 -4.57 -4.43
CA PRO A 26 71.45 -4.72 -5.86
C PRO A 26 71.95 -6.14 -6.16
N ALA A 27 71.30 -6.83 -7.09
CA ALA A 27 71.77 -8.10 -7.62
C ALA A 27 72.82 -7.83 -8.71
N GLY A 28 74.07 -8.22 -8.43
CA GLY A 28 75.13 -8.44 -9.43
C GLY A 28 76.01 -7.24 -9.80
N GLY A 29 77.31 -7.35 -9.53
CA GLY A 29 78.37 -6.57 -10.18
C GLY A 29 79.24 -5.71 -9.25
N ASN A 30 80.56 -5.93 -9.29
CA ASN A 30 81.62 -5.20 -8.56
C ASN A 30 81.49 -3.67 -8.65
N GLY A 31 81.62 -2.98 -7.52
CA GLY A 31 81.91 -1.54 -7.46
C GLY A 31 81.32 -0.83 -6.22
N ASP A 32 82.18 -0.14 -5.47
CA ASP A 32 81.87 0.64 -4.26
C ASP A 32 80.71 1.63 -4.45
N LYS A 33 79.58 1.43 -3.74
CA LYS A 33 78.61 2.49 -3.39
C LYS A 33 77.89 2.20 -2.07
N GLU A 34 77.87 3.17 -1.17
CA GLU A 34 77.13 3.15 0.10
C GLU A 34 75.61 2.93 -0.09
N PRO A 35 74.93 2.27 0.86
CA PRO A 35 73.49 2.07 0.80
C PRO A 35 72.74 3.39 1.04
N VAL A 36 71.93 3.83 0.07
CA VAL A 36 71.02 4.96 0.24
C VAL A 36 69.73 4.46 0.89
N ALA A 37 69.50 4.84 2.15
CA ALA A 37 68.21 4.66 2.82
C ALA A 37 67.23 5.71 2.27
N SER A 38 66.07 5.27 1.76
CA SER A 38 64.94 6.14 1.45
C SER A 38 63.88 5.98 2.53
N VAL A 39 63.51 7.11 3.16
CA VAL A 39 62.44 7.18 4.15
C VAL A 39 61.21 7.77 3.45
N SER A 40 60.18 6.97 3.24
CA SER A 40 58.86 7.47 2.85
C SER A 40 57.99 7.62 4.09
N ILE A 41 57.54 8.84 4.34
CA ILE A 41 56.55 9.15 5.37
C ILE A 41 55.18 9.16 4.70
N ALA A 42 54.41 8.10 4.87
CA ALA A 42 53.00 8.10 4.50
C ALA A 42 52.19 8.58 5.70
N ALA A 43 51.67 9.80 5.65
CA ALA A 43 50.64 10.24 6.57
C ALA A 43 49.34 9.53 6.19
N ALA A 44 48.99 8.46 6.92
CA ALA A 44 47.66 7.88 6.83
C ALA A 44 46.70 8.83 7.56
N SER A 45 46.08 9.75 6.82
CA SER A 45 44.86 10.40 7.29
C SER A 45 43.79 9.31 7.37
N ALA A 46 43.47 8.85 8.58
CA ALA A 46 42.26 8.09 8.79
C ALA A 46 41.09 9.01 8.42
N SER A 47 40.43 8.76 7.29
CA SER A 47 39.13 9.35 7.02
C SER A 47 38.24 9.11 8.24
N PRO A 48 37.44 10.09 8.69
CA PRO A 48 36.44 9.84 9.72
C PRO A 48 35.63 8.62 9.29
N ALA A 49 35.49 7.63 10.16
CA ALA A 49 34.64 6.48 9.87
C ALA A 49 33.27 7.01 9.42
N ALA A 50 32.81 6.57 8.25
CA ALA A 50 31.51 6.94 7.70
C ALA A 50 30.44 6.77 8.79
N ARG A 51 29.72 7.86 9.10
CA ARG A 51 28.60 7.77 10.05
C ARG A 51 27.53 6.93 9.37
N LYS A 52 27.03 5.90 10.06
CA LYS A 52 25.93 5.10 9.55
C LYS A 52 24.68 5.94 9.47
N SER A 53 23.95 5.80 8.37
CA SER A 53 22.60 6.36 8.27
C SER A 53 21.64 5.54 9.13
N VAL A 54 20.61 6.18 9.67
CA VAL A 54 19.64 5.56 10.58
C VAL A 54 18.21 5.93 10.20
N LEU A 55 17.32 4.95 10.35
CA LEU A 55 15.88 5.13 10.21
C LEU A 55 15.24 5.22 11.61
N LEU A 56 14.59 6.34 11.91
CA LEU A 56 13.93 6.58 13.20
C LEU A 56 12.43 6.42 13.10
N ASP A 57 11.80 5.92 14.15
CA ASP A 57 10.34 5.89 14.32
C ASP A 57 9.77 7.25 14.71
N ALA A 58 8.45 7.35 14.83
CA ALA A 58 7.74 8.59 15.17
C ALA A 58 8.17 9.21 16.51
N GLU A 59 8.74 8.44 17.42
CA GLU A 59 9.21 8.86 18.74
C GLU A 59 10.74 9.12 18.78
N GLY A 60 11.43 8.96 17.64
CA GLY A 60 12.86 9.19 17.49
C GLY A 60 13.73 7.99 17.88
N ALA A 61 13.14 6.82 18.14
CA ALA A 61 13.89 5.61 18.40
C ALA A 61 14.33 4.94 17.10
N VAL A 62 15.53 4.33 17.12
CA VAL A 62 16.09 3.66 15.95
C VAL A 62 15.26 2.42 15.61
N ILE A 63 14.76 2.37 14.38
CA ILE A 63 14.14 1.18 13.78
C ILE A 63 15.24 0.23 13.29
N GLU A 64 16.15 0.74 12.47
CA GLU A 64 17.32 0.03 11.94
C GLU A 64 18.40 1.00 11.44
N GLU A 65 19.62 0.49 11.31
CA GLU A 65 20.67 1.15 10.53
C GLU A 65 20.33 1.01 9.05
N PHE A 66 20.42 2.11 8.31
CA PHE A 66 20.09 2.17 6.90
C PHE A 66 21.39 2.16 6.08
N SER A 67 21.70 1.03 5.44
CA SER A 67 22.91 0.85 4.61
C SER A 67 22.78 1.41 3.20
N GLY A 68 21.59 1.86 2.81
CA GLY A 68 21.28 2.24 1.42
C GLY A 68 20.91 1.06 0.53
N ASP A 69 20.99 -0.19 1.02
CA ASP A 69 20.35 -1.36 0.44
C ASP A 69 19.38 -2.01 1.45
N CYS A 70 18.33 -2.65 0.94
CA CYS A 70 17.24 -3.18 1.77
C CYS A 70 17.31 -4.70 1.98
N THR A 71 18.41 -5.35 1.58
CA THR A 71 18.57 -6.81 1.57
C THR A 71 18.50 -7.40 2.97
N ASP A 72 19.18 -6.78 3.93
CA ASP A 72 19.25 -7.23 5.33
C ASP A 72 18.28 -6.46 6.25
N SER A 73 17.42 -5.61 5.68
CA SER A 73 16.44 -4.84 6.44
C SER A 73 15.48 -5.77 7.17
N ARG A 74 15.19 -5.42 8.43
CA ARG A 74 14.15 -6.09 9.23
C ARG A 74 12.76 -5.83 8.65
N TYR A 75 12.57 -4.70 7.97
CA TYR A 75 11.32 -4.26 7.38
C TYR A 75 11.52 -3.89 5.90
N PRO A 76 11.75 -4.87 5.01
CA PRO A 76 12.20 -4.61 3.63
C PRO A 76 11.23 -3.73 2.84
N TYR A 77 9.91 -3.85 3.08
CA TYR A 77 8.93 -3.00 2.42
C TYR A 77 9.01 -1.53 2.85
N LEU A 78 9.24 -1.27 4.15
CA LEU A 78 9.46 0.07 4.67
C LEU A 78 10.78 0.64 4.11
N CYS A 79 11.85 -0.14 4.17
CA CYS A 79 13.15 0.26 3.66
C CYS A 79 13.09 0.67 2.18
N ARG A 80 12.52 -0.19 1.31
CA ARG A 80 12.41 0.11 -0.13
C ARG A 80 11.52 1.32 -0.41
N TYR A 81 10.46 1.51 0.38
CA TYR A 81 9.60 2.69 0.25
C TYR A 81 10.39 3.97 0.58
N VAL A 82 11.16 3.95 1.67
CA VAL A 82 12.03 5.07 2.07
C VAL A 82 13.11 5.31 1.02
N GLU A 83 13.81 4.26 0.59
CA GLU A 83 14.84 4.31 -0.46
C GLU A 83 14.30 4.96 -1.74
N GLY A 84 13.15 4.47 -2.24
CA GLY A 84 12.50 5.02 -3.43
C GLY A 84 12.09 6.48 -3.24
N ARG A 85 11.62 6.87 -2.05
CA ARG A 85 11.29 8.27 -1.76
C ARG A 85 12.55 9.15 -1.76
N LEU A 86 13.64 8.70 -1.15
CA LEU A 86 14.91 9.41 -1.11
C LEU A 86 15.49 9.62 -2.51
N LEU A 87 15.51 8.58 -3.34
CA LEU A 87 16.00 8.66 -4.72
C LEU A 87 15.17 9.61 -5.59
N ALA A 88 13.86 9.65 -5.39
CA ALA A 88 12.98 10.58 -6.09
C ALA A 88 13.04 12.02 -5.53
N GLU A 89 13.66 12.25 -4.37
CA GLU A 89 13.96 13.58 -3.82
C GLU A 89 15.30 14.11 -4.31
N ASP A 90 16.35 13.30 -4.15
CA ASP A 90 17.70 13.57 -4.63
C ASP A 90 18.37 12.22 -4.94
N PRO A 91 18.69 11.89 -6.20
CA PRO A 91 19.38 10.66 -6.56
C PRO A 91 20.73 10.46 -5.84
N GLN A 92 21.32 11.54 -5.31
CA GLN A 92 22.58 11.52 -4.56
C GLN A 92 22.37 11.43 -3.04
N LEU A 93 21.13 11.44 -2.52
CA LEU A 93 20.90 11.35 -1.07
C LEU A 93 21.52 10.08 -0.48
N LEU A 94 21.34 8.94 -1.15
CA LEU A 94 21.86 7.65 -0.69
C LEU A 94 23.39 7.55 -0.73
N THR A 95 24.09 8.44 -1.45
CA THR A 95 25.56 8.48 -1.44
C THR A 95 26.12 9.30 -0.28
N ARG A 96 25.27 9.94 0.51
CA ARG A 96 25.68 10.75 1.67
C ARG A 96 25.70 9.85 2.91
N ASP A 97 26.82 9.89 3.63
CA ASP A 97 26.92 9.23 4.93
C ASP A 97 26.19 10.03 6.01
N GLY A 98 25.72 9.32 7.04
CA GLY A 98 25.19 9.91 8.27
C GLY A 98 23.80 10.53 8.15
N LEU A 99 22.94 10.01 7.26
CA LEU A 99 21.55 10.44 7.19
C LEU A 99 20.79 10.01 8.46
N THR A 100 20.05 10.94 9.05
CA THR A 100 19.02 10.62 10.05
C THR A 100 17.67 10.84 9.40
N ILE A 101 16.93 9.75 9.19
CA ILE A 101 15.64 9.77 8.49
C ILE A 101 14.54 9.56 9.53
N GLN A 102 13.84 10.64 9.87
CA GLN A 102 12.71 10.60 10.79
C GLN A 102 11.46 10.14 10.05
N THR A 103 10.81 9.09 10.57
CA THR A 103 9.58 8.55 9.97
C THR A 103 8.34 8.75 10.83
N THR A 104 7.18 8.45 10.25
CA THR A 104 5.89 8.38 10.93
C THR A 104 5.59 7.00 11.54
N ILE A 105 6.48 6.03 11.36
CA ILE A 105 6.25 4.63 11.74
C ILE A 105 6.09 4.55 13.26
N ASP A 106 5.04 3.85 13.70
CA ASP A 106 4.84 3.51 15.10
C ASP A 106 5.33 2.08 15.28
N GLN A 107 6.39 1.89 16.07
CA GLN A 107 7.00 0.59 16.24
C GLN A 107 6.06 -0.47 16.86
N ARG A 108 5.10 -0.06 17.69
CA ARG A 108 4.07 -0.99 18.20
C ARG A 108 3.22 -1.47 17.04
N LEU A 109 2.69 -0.54 16.25
CA LEU A 109 1.81 -0.87 15.11
C LEU A 109 2.56 -1.64 14.02
N GLN A 110 3.83 -1.32 13.75
CA GLN A 110 4.69 -2.04 12.83
C GLN A 110 4.86 -3.50 13.26
N ARG A 111 5.19 -3.77 14.54
CA ARG A 111 5.29 -5.14 15.07
C ARG A 111 3.95 -5.86 15.06
N THR A 112 2.87 -5.20 15.46
CA THR A 112 1.52 -5.75 15.47
C THR A 112 1.08 -6.18 14.07
N ALA A 113 1.33 -5.33 13.05
CA ALA A 113 1.01 -5.64 11.66
C ALA A 113 1.87 -6.81 11.15
N GLN A 114 3.18 -6.82 11.44
CA GLN A 114 4.07 -7.92 11.03
C GLN A 114 3.61 -9.25 11.65
N GLN A 115 3.33 -9.28 12.96
CA GLN A 115 2.80 -10.46 13.64
C GLN A 115 1.45 -10.92 13.07
N ALA A 116 0.64 -10.00 12.55
CA ALA A 116 -0.61 -10.37 11.89
C ALA A 116 -0.35 -11.02 10.54
N VAL A 117 0.57 -10.50 9.74
CA VAL A 117 0.97 -11.09 8.46
C VAL A 117 1.59 -12.48 8.67
N ASP A 118 2.59 -12.59 9.54
CA ASP A 118 3.34 -13.82 9.80
C ASP A 118 2.46 -14.95 10.37
N ALA A 119 1.37 -14.61 11.04
CA ALA A 119 0.42 -15.58 11.58
C ALA A 119 -0.42 -16.29 10.50
N TYR A 120 -0.45 -15.78 9.27
CA TYR A 120 -1.25 -16.35 8.18
C TYR A 120 -0.45 -16.68 6.92
N VAL A 121 0.70 -16.03 6.70
CA VAL A 121 1.56 -16.24 5.53
C VAL A 121 2.99 -16.39 6.00
N HIS A 122 3.58 -17.56 5.81
CA HIS A 122 4.96 -17.82 6.18
C HIS A 122 5.93 -17.22 5.16
N ARG A 123 7.17 -16.97 5.59
CA ARG A 123 8.20 -16.35 4.75
C ARG A 123 8.59 -17.21 3.54
N ASP A 124 8.41 -18.52 3.61
CA ASP A 124 8.68 -19.49 2.55
C ASP A 124 7.46 -19.76 1.65
N ASP A 125 6.29 -19.21 1.97
CA ASP A 125 5.13 -19.32 1.10
C ASP A 125 5.40 -18.59 -0.24
N PRO A 126 4.97 -19.18 -1.38
CA PRO A 126 5.05 -18.49 -2.66
C PRO A 126 4.13 -17.25 -2.69
N GLN A 127 3.07 -17.23 -1.88
CA GLN A 127 2.21 -16.06 -1.71
C GLN A 127 2.85 -15.00 -0.82
N VAL A 128 2.70 -13.74 -1.21
CA VAL A 128 3.20 -12.58 -0.48
C VAL A 128 2.02 -11.75 0.00
N ALA A 129 1.95 -11.52 1.30
CA ALA A 129 0.98 -10.60 1.90
C ALA A 129 1.67 -9.28 2.25
N THR A 130 1.05 -8.17 1.90
CA THR A 130 1.53 -6.82 2.25
C THR A 130 0.41 -6.07 2.96
N GLN A 131 0.73 -5.42 4.08
CA GLN A 131 -0.20 -4.61 4.84
C GLN A 131 0.34 -3.20 5.05
N VAL A 132 -0.54 -2.21 4.86
CA VAL A 132 -0.29 -0.81 5.19
C VAL A 132 -1.34 -0.35 6.20
N VAL A 133 -0.93 0.45 7.19
CA VAL A 133 -1.79 1.10 8.19
C VAL A 133 -1.54 2.59 8.15
N ILE A 134 -2.60 3.39 8.02
CA ILE A 134 -2.54 4.84 7.81
C ILE A 134 -3.59 5.56 8.67
N VAL A 135 -3.27 6.77 9.12
CA VAL A 135 -4.20 7.64 9.85
C VAL A 135 -5.08 8.41 8.86
N PRO A 136 -6.43 8.25 8.91
CA PRO A 136 -7.36 9.04 8.12
C PRO A 136 -7.15 10.55 8.28
N GLY A 137 -7.09 11.28 7.16
CA GLY A 137 -7.11 12.75 7.16
C GLY A 137 -5.77 13.42 7.50
N GLU A 138 -4.71 12.64 7.68
CA GLU A 138 -3.34 13.14 7.97
C GLU A 138 -2.27 12.58 7.02
N GLY A 139 -2.58 11.52 6.26
CA GLY A 139 -1.63 10.84 5.37
C GLY A 139 -0.53 10.06 6.12
N VAL A 140 -0.58 10.02 7.46
CA VAL A 140 0.46 9.44 8.32
C VAL A 140 0.45 7.93 8.22
N VAL A 141 1.48 7.36 7.59
CA VAL A 141 1.64 5.92 7.52
C VAL A 141 2.28 5.41 8.80
N LYS A 142 1.54 4.61 9.57
CA LYS A 142 1.97 4.10 10.87
C LYS A 142 2.66 2.74 10.80
N ALA A 143 2.31 1.93 9.81
CA ALA A 143 2.96 0.64 9.59
C ALA A 143 2.92 0.23 8.12
N MET A 144 3.99 -0.43 7.68
CA MET A 144 4.16 -1.00 6.34
C MET A 144 4.92 -2.31 6.45
N VAL A 145 4.25 -3.43 6.21
CA VAL A 145 4.81 -4.77 6.45
C VAL A 145 4.53 -5.71 5.28
N THR A 146 5.35 -6.73 5.14
CA THR A 146 5.24 -7.76 4.11
C THR A 146 5.69 -9.12 4.67
N SER A 147 5.13 -10.22 4.19
CA SER A 147 5.53 -11.58 4.65
C SER A 147 6.95 -11.94 4.18
N ARG A 148 7.35 -11.39 3.03
CA ARG A 148 8.73 -11.39 2.54
C ARG A 148 8.93 -10.22 1.60
N ASP A 149 10.18 -9.91 1.33
CA ASP A 149 10.56 -8.85 0.41
C ASP A 149 9.82 -9.04 -0.94
N PRO A 150 8.92 -8.11 -1.32
CA PRO A 150 8.30 -8.17 -2.62
C PRO A 150 9.40 -7.93 -3.65
N ALA A 151 9.70 -8.92 -4.48
CA ALA A 151 10.41 -8.64 -5.72
C ALA A 151 9.71 -7.47 -6.43
N ASP A 152 10.48 -6.52 -6.99
CA ASP A 152 9.92 -5.32 -7.61
C ASP A 152 8.79 -5.71 -8.57
N GLY A 153 7.58 -5.30 -8.20
CA GLY A 153 6.35 -5.89 -8.73
C GLY A 153 5.39 -4.81 -9.19
N PRO A 154 4.67 -5.01 -10.31
CA PRO A 154 3.79 -4.00 -10.91
C PRO A 154 2.48 -3.79 -10.12
N GLY A 155 2.46 -4.04 -8.80
CA GLY A 155 1.26 -4.07 -7.96
C GLY A 155 0.34 -5.26 -8.23
N LEU A 156 -0.72 -5.34 -7.44
CA LEU A 156 -1.73 -6.40 -7.53
C LEU A 156 -3.07 -5.82 -7.98
N GLN A 157 -3.82 -6.59 -8.78
CA GLN A 157 -5.20 -6.23 -9.13
C GLN A 157 -6.04 -6.15 -7.86
N GLN A 158 -6.73 -5.04 -7.65
CA GLN A 158 -7.49 -4.74 -6.43
C GLN A 158 -8.78 -5.58 -6.30
N GLY A 159 -9.37 -5.94 -7.44
CA GLY A 159 -10.67 -6.60 -7.45
C GLY A 159 -11.79 -5.69 -6.92
N THR A 160 -12.74 -6.27 -6.20
CA THR A 160 -13.92 -5.55 -5.69
C THR A 160 -13.63 -4.45 -4.67
N THR A 161 -12.39 -4.28 -4.18
CA THR A 161 -12.03 -3.07 -3.41
C THR A 161 -12.05 -1.79 -4.24
N ALA A 162 -12.20 -1.87 -5.57
CA ALA A 162 -12.42 -0.73 -6.46
C ALA A 162 -13.90 -0.29 -6.57
N MET A 163 -14.86 -1.14 -6.21
CA MET A 163 -16.30 -0.83 -6.26
C MET A 163 -16.70 0.43 -5.47
N PRO A 164 -16.09 0.75 -4.31
CA PRO A 164 -16.43 1.96 -3.57
C PRO A 164 -16.19 3.26 -4.35
N TYR A 165 -15.31 3.28 -5.36
CA TYR A 165 -15.10 4.47 -6.20
C TYR A 165 -16.31 4.75 -7.09
N ALA A 166 -16.90 3.72 -7.69
CA ALA A 166 -18.14 3.85 -8.48
C ALA A 166 -19.34 4.18 -7.57
N LEU A 167 -19.39 3.60 -6.36
CA LEU A 167 -20.38 3.96 -5.35
C LEU A 167 -20.29 5.44 -4.96
N ALA A 168 -19.08 5.93 -4.66
CA ALA A 168 -18.84 7.33 -4.32
C ALA A 168 -19.23 8.27 -5.46
N ALA A 169 -18.87 7.92 -6.72
CA ALA A 169 -19.25 8.68 -7.90
C ALA A 169 -20.78 8.73 -8.09
N ALA A 170 -21.49 7.60 -7.90
CA ALA A 170 -22.95 7.55 -7.98
C ALA A 170 -23.63 8.43 -6.92
N LEU A 171 -23.20 8.32 -5.66
CA LEU A 171 -23.73 9.13 -4.55
C LEU A 171 -23.45 10.62 -4.75
N ALA A 172 -22.26 10.97 -5.27
CA ALA A 172 -21.92 12.35 -5.64
C ALA A 172 -22.81 12.88 -6.77
N ALA A 173 -23.19 12.02 -7.72
CA ALA A 173 -24.14 12.33 -8.79
C ALA A 173 -25.62 12.36 -8.33
N GLY A 174 -25.89 12.19 -7.04
CA GLY A 174 -27.23 12.31 -6.46
C GLY A 174 -28.06 11.03 -6.41
N TRP A 175 -27.43 9.87 -6.67
CA TRP A 175 -28.08 8.58 -6.42
C TRP A 175 -28.35 8.36 -4.94
N ARG A 176 -29.41 7.63 -4.65
CA ARG A 176 -29.82 7.22 -3.31
C ARG A 176 -29.60 5.71 -3.10
N TYR A 177 -29.69 5.28 -1.85
CA TYR A 177 -29.37 3.90 -1.47
C TYR A 177 -30.24 2.83 -2.12
N ASP A 178 -31.51 3.14 -2.37
CA ASP A 178 -32.47 2.23 -2.97
C ASP A 178 -32.65 2.46 -4.48
N ASP A 179 -31.93 3.43 -5.07
CA ASP A 179 -31.83 3.52 -6.52
C ASP A 179 -31.12 2.29 -7.06
N GLY A 180 -31.57 1.79 -8.20
CA GLY A 180 -31.09 0.52 -8.72
C GLY A 180 -31.66 0.17 -10.07
N PHE A 181 -31.48 -1.09 -10.47
CA PHE A 181 -32.00 -1.61 -11.72
C PHE A 181 -32.03 -3.13 -11.69
N PHE A 182 -32.71 -3.72 -12.67
CA PHE A 182 -32.66 -5.16 -12.88
C PHE A 182 -31.30 -5.57 -13.43
N VAL A 183 -30.69 -6.57 -12.80
CA VAL A 183 -29.46 -7.18 -13.29
C VAL A 183 -29.73 -8.62 -13.69
N GLY A 184 -29.04 -9.07 -14.74
CA GLY A 184 -29.03 -10.48 -15.15
C GLY A 184 -27.88 -11.27 -14.53
N GLU A 185 -27.81 -12.56 -14.87
CA GLU A 185 -26.69 -13.44 -14.49
C GLU A 185 -25.36 -13.04 -15.12
N ALA A 186 -25.42 -12.36 -16.27
CA ALA A 186 -24.27 -11.82 -16.97
C ALA A 186 -24.56 -10.41 -17.46
N TYR A 187 -23.52 -9.60 -17.59
CA TYR A 187 -23.53 -8.29 -18.23
C TYR A 187 -22.78 -8.35 -19.55
N ARG A 188 -23.34 -7.67 -20.56
CA ARG A 188 -22.68 -7.35 -21.83
C ARG A 188 -23.00 -5.90 -22.19
N PRO A 189 -22.03 -5.12 -22.70
CA PRO A 189 -22.32 -3.80 -23.22
C PRO A 189 -23.33 -3.90 -24.37
N GLN A 190 -24.34 -3.03 -24.35
CA GLN A 190 -25.40 -3.03 -25.38
C GLN A 190 -24.95 -2.37 -26.68
N ARG A 191 -23.87 -1.56 -26.63
CA ARG A 191 -23.31 -0.81 -27.75
C ARG A 191 -21.85 -0.47 -27.47
N PHE A 192 -21.06 -0.24 -28.52
CA PHE A 192 -19.64 0.12 -28.40
C PHE A 192 -19.44 1.44 -27.62
N SER A 193 -20.41 2.35 -27.68
CA SER A 193 -20.40 3.63 -26.95
C SER A 193 -20.90 3.55 -25.50
N ALA A 194 -21.10 2.34 -24.95
CA ALA A 194 -21.56 2.16 -23.57
C ALA A 194 -20.56 2.72 -22.54
N PHE A 195 -19.26 2.62 -22.82
CA PHE A 195 -18.21 3.15 -21.96
C PHE A 195 -17.34 4.12 -22.73
N LYS A 196 -17.12 5.30 -22.15
CA LYS A 196 -16.23 6.31 -22.68
C LYS A 196 -15.12 6.61 -21.68
N ASP A 197 -13.90 6.61 -22.21
CA ASP A 197 -12.71 7.04 -21.48
C ASP A 197 -12.76 8.56 -21.21
N CYS A 198 -11.79 9.09 -20.48
CA CYS A 198 -11.73 10.51 -20.12
C CYS A 198 -11.47 11.45 -21.30
N ALA A 199 -11.00 10.92 -22.44
CA ALA A 199 -10.90 11.64 -23.70
C ALA A 199 -12.19 11.55 -24.55
N GLY A 200 -13.23 10.88 -24.05
CA GLY A 200 -14.52 10.70 -24.73
C GLY A 200 -14.53 9.58 -25.78
N ARG A 201 -13.47 8.78 -25.88
CA ARG A 201 -13.37 7.66 -26.82
C ARG A 201 -14.10 6.44 -26.27
N SER A 202 -14.81 5.73 -27.15
CA SER A 202 -15.48 4.48 -26.81
C SER A 202 -14.45 3.38 -26.51
N VAL A 203 -14.59 2.70 -25.37
CA VAL A 203 -13.67 1.64 -24.92
C VAL A 203 -14.37 0.32 -24.59
N ALA A 204 -15.68 0.20 -24.83
CA ALA A 204 -16.40 -1.01 -24.50
C ALA A 204 -15.92 -2.21 -25.34
N ASP A 205 -15.54 -3.32 -24.69
CA ASP A 205 -15.32 -4.59 -25.37
C ASP A 205 -16.65 -5.34 -25.56
N MET A 206 -17.12 -5.41 -26.82
CA MET A 206 -18.36 -6.08 -27.19
C MET A 206 -18.31 -7.62 -27.04
N ALA A 207 -17.11 -8.20 -26.93
CA ALA A 207 -16.92 -9.64 -26.72
C ALA A 207 -16.94 -10.01 -25.22
N VAL A 208 -16.68 -9.06 -24.32
CA VAL A 208 -16.64 -9.30 -22.88
C VAL A 208 -18.01 -9.71 -22.34
N LYS A 209 -18.00 -10.76 -21.52
CA LYS A 209 -19.16 -11.24 -20.75
C LYS A 209 -18.80 -11.32 -19.28
N ILE A 210 -19.34 -10.41 -18.48
CA ILE A 210 -19.06 -10.35 -17.04
C ILE A 210 -20.10 -11.17 -16.28
N HIS A 211 -19.64 -12.01 -15.35
CA HIS A 211 -20.49 -12.85 -14.50
C HIS A 211 -20.41 -12.44 -13.04
N ASN A 212 -21.50 -12.70 -12.30
CA ASN A 212 -21.48 -12.64 -10.84
C ASN A 212 -20.84 -13.89 -10.25
N ARG A 213 -20.08 -13.74 -9.16
CA ARG A 213 -19.47 -14.87 -8.44
C ARG A 213 -20.52 -15.86 -7.90
N LYS A 214 -21.61 -15.35 -7.34
CA LYS A 214 -22.75 -16.14 -6.88
C LYS A 214 -23.84 -16.07 -7.94
N LYS A 215 -24.50 -17.19 -8.22
CA LYS A 215 -25.75 -17.19 -9.01
C LYS A 215 -26.82 -16.49 -8.18
N VAL A 216 -27.17 -15.27 -8.56
CA VAL A 216 -28.16 -14.44 -7.85
C VAL A 216 -29.52 -14.38 -8.55
N GLY A 217 -29.64 -15.02 -9.72
CA GLY A 217 -30.79 -14.89 -10.61
C GLY A 217 -30.96 -13.48 -11.15
N ALA A 218 -31.88 -13.31 -12.12
CA ALA A 218 -32.29 -11.98 -12.55
C ALA A 218 -33.14 -11.33 -11.46
N ARG A 219 -32.75 -10.15 -10.96
CA ARG A 219 -33.47 -9.44 -9.89
C ARG A 219 -33.17 -7.96 -9.91
N PHE A 220 -34.03 -7.19 -9.25
CA PHE A 220 -33.73 -5.80 -8.92
C PHE A 220 -32.62 -5.74 -7.86
N VAL A 221 -31.63 -4.88 -8.10
CA VAL A 221 -30.49 -4.63 -7.20
C VAL A 221 -30.38 -3.13 -6.99
N THR A 222 -30.34 -2.73 -5.72
CA THR A 222 -30.15 -1.34 -5.31
C THR A 222 -28.66 -1.00 -5.16
N LEU A 223 -28.30 0.27 -5.12
CA LEU A 223 -26.94 0.75 -4.87
C LEU A 223 -26.36 0.16 -3.57
N ARG A 224 -27.16 0.18 -2.49
CA ARG A 224 -26.77 -0.40 -1.20
C ARG A 224 -26.61 -1.92 -1.27
N SER A 225 -27.57 -2.65 -1.83
CA SER A 225 -27.53 -4.12 -1.87
C SER A 225 -26.51 -4.66 -2.89
N GLY A 226 -26.33 -3.97 -4.01
CA GLY A 226 -25.34 -4.26 -5.05
C GLY A 226 -23.92 -4.15 -4.52
N THR A 227 -23.63 -3.10 -3.73
CA THR A 227 -22.35 -2.95 -3.04
C THR A 227 -22.18 -4.00 -1.95
N ARG A 228 -23.15 -4.15 -1.04
CA ARG A 228 -23.10 -5.11 0.07
C ARG A 228 -22.84 -6.54 -0.40
N ASP A 229 -23.44 -6.92 -1.53
CA ASP A 229 -23.36 -8.27 -2.07
C ASP A 229 -22.28 -8.41 -3.18
N ALA A 230 -21.52 -7.34 -3.46
CA ALA A 230 -20.48 -7.25 -4.49
C ALA A 230 -20.94 -7.78 -5.87
N VAL A 231 -22.06 -7.25 -6.37
CA VAL A 231 -22.70 -7.72 -7.61
C VAL A 231 -22.00 -7.11 -8.82
N ASN A 232 -21.11 -7.89 -9.47
CA ASN A 232 -20.36 -7.45 -10.66
C ASN A 232 -21.26 -6.87 -11.77
N THR A 233 -22.36 -7.54 -12.11
CA THR A 233 -23.26 -7.08 -13.18
C THR A 233 -23.99 -5.78 -12.82
N PHE A 234 -24.14 -5.49 -11.53
CA PHE A 234 -24.63 -4.20 -11.05
C PHE A 234 -23.60 -3.11 -11.27
N PHE A 235 -22.33 -3.33 -10.88
CA PHE A 235 -21.28 -2.32 -11.02
C PHE A 235 -20.92 -1.99 -12.48
N MET A 236 -21.04 -2.96 -13.39
CA MET A 236 -20.88 -2.68 -14.83
C MET A 236 -21.95 -1.72 -15.35
N GLN A 237 -23.22 -1.98 -15.02
CA GLN A 237 -24.34 -1.09 -15.40
C GLN A 237 -24.31 0.25 -14.65
N LEU A 238 -23.86 0.25 -13.38
CA LEU A 238 -23.71 1.47 -12.60
C LEU A 238 -22.68 2.39 -13.27
N GLN A 239 -21.52 1.85 -13.64
CA GLN A 239 -20.51 2.63 -14.34
C GLN A 239 -20.96 3.07 -15.73
N GLU A 240 -21.75 2.27 -16.46
CA GLU A 240 -22.33 2.70 -17.73
C GLU A 240 -23.22 3.95 -17.56
N LYS A 241 -23.94 4.05 -16.43
CA LYS A 241 -24.82 5.18 -16.12
C LYS A 241 -24.09 6.38 -15.51
N VAL A 242 -23.13 6.15 -14.61
CA VAL A 242 -22.37 7.19 -13.90
C VAL A 242 -21.25 7.75 -14.79
N GLY A 243 -20.63 6.89 -15.60
CA GLY A 243 -19.46 7.21 -16.42
C GLY A 243 -18.18 6.54 -15.91
N LEU A 244 -17.41 5.98 -16.85
CA LEU A 244 -16.09 5.42 -16.57
C LEU A 244 -15.11 6.51 -16.10
N CYS A 245 -15.06 7.65 -16.81
CA CYS A 245 -14.17 8.74 -16.41
C CYS A 245 -14.49 9.28 -15.01
N GLU A 246 -15.77 9.47 -14.67
CA GLU A 246 -16.20 9.90 -13.33
C GLU A 246 -15.74 8.95 -12.23
N THR A 247 -15.81 7.64 -12.50
CA THR A 247 -15.35 6.60 -11.57
C THR A 247 -13.83 6.64 -11.37
N ILE A 248 -13.08 6.82 -12.46
CA ILE A 248 -11.60 6.90 -12.42
C ILE A 248 -11.14 8.16 -11.71
N GLN A 249 -11.72 9.31 -12.06
CA GLN A 249 -11.40 10.58 -11.40
C GLN A 249 -11.75 10.53 -9.92
N MET A 250 -12.87 9.91 -9.54
CA MET A 250 -13.22 9.69 -8.14
C MET A 250 -12.14 8.85 -7.41
N ALA A 251 -11.69 7.76 -8.03
CA ALA A 251 -10.61 6.95 -7.47
C ALA A 251 -9.29 7.74 -7.32
N GLN A 252 -8.93 8.53 -8.33
CA GLN A 252 -7.72 9.38 -8.33
C GLN A 252 -7.78 10.47 -7.27
N ARG A 253 -8.93 11.14 -7.12
CA ARG A 253 -9.18 12.17 -6.10
C ARG A 253 -9.02 11.59 -4.70
N LEU A 254 -9.60 10.42 -4.46
CA LEU A 254 -9.44 9.71 -3.20
C LEU A 254 -8.01 9.20 -2.96
N GLY A 255 -7.12 9.23 -3.95
CA GLY A 255 -5.71 8.91 -3.77
C GLY A 255 -5.26 7.57 -4.35
N LEU A 256 -6.11 6.89 -5.12
CA LEU A 256 -5.68 5.68 -5.81
C LEU A 256 -4.62 6.01 -6.88
N ARG A 257 -3.58 5.20 -6.94
CA ARG A 257 -2.50 5.27 -7.94
C ARG A 257 -2.19 3.89 -8.50
N SER A 258 -1.71 3.84 -9.74
CA SER A 258 -1.13 2.62 -10.30
C SER A 258 0.18 2.30 -9.58
N ALA A 259 0.48 1.02 -9.40
CA ALA A 259 1.73 0.62 -8.76
C ALA A 259 2.98 0.92 -9.61
N ASP A 260 2.85 1.04 -10.93
CA ASP A 260 3.95 1.42 -11.82
C ASP A 260 4.08 2.94 -12.02
N GLY A 261 3.34 3.74 -11.24
CA GLY A 261 3.34 5.20 -11.31
C GLY A 261 2.66 5.79 -12.57
N LYS A 262 2.18 4.95 -13.50
CA LYS A 262 1.49 5.42 -14.70
C LYS A 262 0.03 5.82 -14.41
N PRO A 263 -0.61 6.56 -15.33
CA PRO A 263 -2.05 6.81 -15.24
C PRO A 263 -2.86 5.51 -15.08
N LEU A 264 -3.96 5.58 -14.32
CA LEU A 264 -4.87 4.46 -14.18
C LEU A 264 -5.46 4.08 -15.55
N GLN A 265 -5.55 2.78 -15.82
CA GLN A 265 -6.04 2.27 -17.09
C GLN A 265 -7.56 2.48 -17.19
N GLU A 266 -7.99 3.07 -18.30
CA GLU A 266 -9.37 3.47 -18.55
C GLU A 266 -10.17 2.36 -19.25
N PHE A 267 -10.30 1.22 -18.56
CA PHE A 267 -11.07 0.06 -19.06
C PHE A 267 -12.47 -0.01 -18.47
N GLU A 268 -13.44 -0.55 -19.22
CA GLU A 268 -14.82 -0.69 -18.74
C GLU A 268 -14.95 -1.56 -17.49
N THR A 269 -13.97 -2.42 -17.23
CA THR A 269 -13.92 -3.28 -16.04
C THR A 269 -13.23 -2.63 -14.83
N PHE A 270 -12.94 -1.33 -14.88
CA PHE A 270 -12.36 -0.57 -13.75
C PHE A 270 -13.04 -0.79 -12.39
N PRO A 271 -14.39 -0.81 -12.25
CA PRO A 271 -15.02 -0.93 -10.93
C PRO A 271 -14.91 -2.37 -10.39
N LEU A 272 -14.47 -3.32 -11.23
CA LEU A 272 -14.13 -4.68 -10.84
C LEU A 272 -12.64 -4.83 -10.47
N GLY A 273 -11.87 -3.73 -10.48
CA GLY A 273 -10.51 -3.65 -9.97
C GLY A 273 -9.44 -4.30 -10.84
N ILE A 274 -9.56 -4.16 -12.17
CA ILE A 274 -8.55 -4.64 -13.13
C ILE A 274 -7.22 -3.87 -13.02
N ALA A 275 -7.26 -2.64 -12.49
CA ALA A 275 -6.08 -1.82 -12.25
C ALA A 275 -5.19 -2.44 -11.17
N LYS A 276 -3.90 -2.58 -11.49
CA LYS A 276 -2.88 -2.97 -10.51
C LYS A 276 -2.54 -1.74 -9.67
N ALA A 277 -2.73 -1.84 -8.36
CA ALA A 277 -2.47 -0.71 -7.47
C ALA A 277 -1.43 -1.02 -6.41
N ASP A 278 -0.83 0.07 -5.96
CA ASP A 278 0.08 0.11 -4.83
C ASP A 278 -0.74 0.00 -3.52
N PRO A 279 -0.37 -0.90 -2.58
CA PRO A 279 -1.06 -1.06 -1.30
C PRO A 279 -1.17 0.23 -0.47
N VAL A 280 -0.19 1.13 -0.52
CA VAL A 280 -0.26 2.42 0.20
C VAL A 280 -1.39 3.28 -0.37
N SER A 281 -1.50 3.35 -1.70
CA SER A 281 -2.56 4.10 -2.38
C SER A 281 -3.96 3.55 -2.07
N VAL A 282 -4.12 2.23 -1.96
CA VAL A 282 -5.40 1.60 -1.58
C VAL A 282 -5.73 1.90 -0.12
N ALA A 283 -4.76 1.79 0.80
CA ALA A 283 -4.98 2.13 2.20
C ALA A 283 -5.37 3.61 2.35
N ASN A 284 -4.70 4.50 1.61
CA ASN A 284 -4.96 5.94 1.67
C ASN A 284 -6.29 6.35 1.03
N SER A 285 -6.75 5.66 -0.01
CA SER A 285 -8.08 5.93 -0.58
C SER A 285 -9.20 5.59 0.39
N TYR A 286 -9.04 4.52 1.16
CA TYR A 286 -9.95 4.18 2.25
C TYR A 286 -9.79 5.12 3.46
N ALA A 287 -8.58 5.63 3.71
CA ALA A 287 -8.31 6.67 4.70
C ALA A 287 -9.04 7.97 4.35
N SER A 288 -9.09 8.34 3.07
CA SER A 288 -9.83 9.51 2.59
C SER A 288 -11.33 9.37 2.80
N LEU A 289 -11.88 8.18 2.58
CA LEU A 289 -13.29 7.89 2.92
C LEU A 289 -13.52 7.99 4.44
N ALA A 290 -12.65 7.40 5.25
CA ALA A 290 -12.72 7.46 6.71
C ALA A 290 -12.61 8.90 7.25
N ALA A 291 -11.84 9.75 6.56
CA ALA A 291 -11.65 11.16 6.86
C ALA A 291 -12.71 12.06 6.21
N ARG A 292 -13.89 11.50 5.90
CA ARG A 292 -15.04 12.23 5.35
C ARG A 292 -14.67 13.02 4.08
N GLY A 293 -13.89 12.41 3.20
CA GLY A 293 -13.48 12.99 1.91
C GLY A 293 -12.24 13.89 1.95
N ARG A 294 -11.55 14.01 3.09
CA ARG A 294 -10.25 14.67 3.16
C ARG A 294 -9.14 13.71 2.73
N PHE A 295 -8.55 13.97 1.57
CA PHE A 295 -7.36 13.28 1.12
C PHE A 295 -6.12 13.97 1.68
N CYS A 296 -5.13 13.18 2.08
CA CYS A 296 -3.77 13.66 2.35
C CYS A 296 -2.78 12.74 1.66
N GLU A 297 -1.71 13.30 1.12
CA GLU A 297 -0.65 12.50 0.50
C GLU A 297 -0.03 11.56 1.55
N PRO A 298 0.18 10.26 1.23
CA PRO A 298 0.83 9.35 2.15
C PRO A 298 2.24 9.84 2.48
N ARG A 299 2.53 9.99 3.76
CA ARG A 299 3.84 10.37 4.27
C ARG A 299 4.37 9.28 5.19
N VAL A 300 5.58 8.83 4.88
CA VAL A 300 6.39 7.98 5.75
C VAL A 300 7.53 8.80 6.35
N ILE A 301 8.21 9.62 5.55
CA ILE A 301 9.30 10.50 6.00
C ILE A 301 8.71 11.83 6.45
N THR A 302 9.12 12.33 7.62
CA THR A 302 8.77 13.67 8.10
C THR A 302 9.95 14.62 8.08
N GLU A 303 11.16 14.10 8.23
CA GLU A 303 12.38 14.88 8.24
C GLU A 303 13.57 14.05 7.76
N ILE A 304 14.48 14.68 7.03
CA ILE A 304 15.81 14.14 6.74
C ILE A 304 16.84 15.13 7.24
N GLN A 305 17.74 14.66 8.08
CA GLN A 305 18.95 15.38 8.44
C GLN A 305 20.16 14.70 7.78
N ASP A 306 21.03 15.46 7.13
CA ASP A 306 22.25 14.92 6.53
C ASP A 306 23.48 15.00 7.45
N GLY A 307 24.60 14.40 7.05
CA GLY A 307 25.84 14.39 7.82
C GLY A 307 26.45 15.78 8.11
N SER A 308 26.03 16.83 7.40
CA SER A 308 26.41 18.22 7.67
C SER A 308 25.56 18.88 8.76
N GLY A 309 24.46 18.22 9.15
CA GLY A 309 23.46 18.75 10.08
C GLY A 309 22.32 19.50 9.40
N ALA A 310 22.31 19.60 8.07
CA ALA A 310 21.23 20.26 7.33
C ALA A 310 19.95 19.44 7.43
N VAL A 311 18.84 20.12 7.76
CA VAL A 311 17.53 19.51 8.02
C VAL A 311 16.55 19.88 6.91
N ARG A 312 15.81 18.89 6.40
CA ARG A 312 14.71 19.06 5.45
C ARG A 312 13.43 18.43 5.99
N ALA A 313 12.38 19.24 6.13
CA ALA A 313 11.07 18.78 6.56
C ALA A 313 10.17 18.37 5.39
N PHE A 314 9.28 17.42 5.65
CA PHE A 314 8.29 16.87 4.71
C PHE A 314 6.88 17.10 5.27
N PRO A 315 6.27 18.28 5.04
CA PRO A 315 4.97 18.62 5.58
C PRO A 315 3.85 17.81 4.92
N ALA A 316 2.71 17.71 5.60
CA ALA A 316 1.53 17.05 5.04
C ALA A 316 0.85 17.93 3.98
N HIS A 317 0.48 17.32 2.85
CA HIS A 317 -0.33 17.94 1.80
C HIS A 317 -1.72 17.33 1.80
N CYS A 318 -2.74 18.15 2.04
CA CYS A 318 -4.11 17.68 2.24
C CYS A 318 -5.13 18.56 1.51
N GLU A 319 -6.19 17.94 1.00
CA GLU A 319 -7.27 18.59 0.28
C GLU A 319 -8.63 17.92 0.58
N GLN A 320 -9.70 18.71 0.62
CA GLN A 320 -11.06 18.17 0.67
C GLN A 320 -11.51 17.80 -0.76
N VAL A 321 -11.48 16.52 -1.09
CA VAL A 321 -11.66 16.02 -2.46
C VAL A 321 -13.03 15.38 -2.73
N LEU A 322 -13.81 15.14 -1.67
CA LEU A 322 -15.16 14.58 -1.73
C LEU A 322 -16.04 15.28 -0.69
N ASP A 323 -17.30 15.54 -1.03
CA ASP A 323 -18.28 16.06 -0.08
C ASP A 323 -18.36 15.13 1.16
N PRO A 324 -18.20 15.67 2.39
CA PRO A 324 -18.28 14.88 3.62
C PRO A 324 -19.54 14.03 3.73
N ALA A 325 -20.70 14.55 3.31
CA ALA A 325 -21.95 13.80 3.37
C ALA A 325 -21.94 12.60 2.41
N VAL A 326 -21.27 12.73 1.26
CA VAL A 326 -21.09 11.61 0.31
C VAL A 326 -20.14 10.57 0.89
N ALA A 327 -19.03 10.98 1.51
CA ALA A 327 -18.11 10.06 2.17
C ALA A 327 -18.78 9.30 3.33
N ASP A 328 -19.54 10.01 4.18
CA ASP A 328 -20.35 9.42 5.25
C ASP A 328 -21.35 8.40 4.66
N ALA A 329 -21.96 8.72 3.51
CA ALA A 329 -22.89 7.83 2.84
C ALA A 329 -22.23 6.55 2.28
N VAL A 330 -21.04 6.67 1.70
CA VAL A 330 -20.20 5.53 1.28
C VAL A 330 -19.87 4.65 2.49
N THR A 331 -19.41 5.26 3.59
CA THR A 331 -19.11 4.56 4.85
C THR A 331 -20.32 3.80 5.37
N GLY A 332 -21.52 4.39 5.31
CA GLY A 332 -22.77 3.73 5.67
C GLY A 332 -23.01 2.40 4.94
N VAL A 333 -22.70 2.34 3.63
CA VAL A 333 -22.84 1.11 2.83
C VAL A 333 -21.71 0.13 3.12
N LEU A 334 -20.47 0.61 3.32
CA LEU A 334 -19.33 -0.26 3.66
C LEU A 334 -19.40 -0.85 5.07
N LYS A 335 -20.13 -0.21 5.99
CA LYS A 335 -20.53 -0.82 7.27
C LYS A 335 -21.43 -2.05 7.04
N ASP A 336 -22.39 -1.98 6.12
CA ASP A 336 -23.25 -3.12 5.79
C ASP A 336 -22.46 -4.28 5.17
N VAL A 337 -21.48 -3.98 4.31
CA VAL A 337 -20.56 -4.97 3.72
C VAL A 337 -19.84 -5.72 4.83
N LEU A 338 -19.19 -4.99 5.74
CA LEU A 338 -18.44 -5.59 6.84
C LEU A 338 -19.35 -6.36 7.80
N ALA A 339 -20.52 -5.81 8.15
CA ALA A 339 -21.48 -6.43 9.06
C ALA A 339 -22.03 -7.77 8.55
N LYS A 340 -22.13 -7.94 7.23
CA LYS A 340 -22.55 -9.21 6.60
C LYS A 340 -21.40 -10.22 6.45
N SER A 341 -20.15 -9.78 6.63
CA SER A 341 -18.97 -10.63 6.50
C SER A 341 -18.64 -11.39 7.80
N THR A 342 -17.79 -12.41 7.67
CA THR A 342 -17.16 -13.13 8.81
C THR A 342 -16.14 -12.26 9.56
N LEU A 343 -15.75 -11.11 9.00
CA LEU A 343 -14.74 -10.21 9.55
C LEU A 343 -15.31 -9.17 10.51
N LYS A 344 -16.64 -9.14 10.71
CA LYS A 344 -17.28 -8.23 11.67
C LYS A 344 -16.68 -8.38 13.08
N GLY A 345 -16.71 -7.30 13.83
CA GLY A 345 -16.31 -7.27 15.24
C GLY A 345 -14.80 -7.16 15.44
N ILE A 346 -14.30 -5.92 15.48
CA ILE A 346 -12.95 -5.55 15.95
C ILE A 346 -13.01 -4.74 17.26
N GLY A 347 -14.14 -4.80 17.97
CA GLY A 347 -14.38 -4.07 19.22
C GLY A 347 -14.89 -2.64 19.07
N ARG A 348 -15.06 -2.12 17.85
CA ARG A 348 -15.64 -0.80 17.56
C ARG A 348 -16.24 -0.71 16.15
N GLU A 349 -16.83 0.44 15.82
CA GLU A 349 -17.31 0.71 14.47
C GLU A 349 -16.19 0.62 13.43
N ALA A 350 -16.47 -0.14 12.36
CA ALA A 350 -15.58 -0.29 11.23
C ALA A 350 -16.39 -0.45 9.94
N ALA A 351 -15.74 -0.14 8.83
CA ALA A 351 -16.26 -0.30 7.48
C ALA A 351 -15.17 -0.92 6.61
N GLY A 352 -15.53 -1.63 5.55
CA GLY A 352 -14.53 -2.19 4.65
C GLY A 352 -15.13 -2.98 3.50
N MET A 353 -14.26 -3.32 2.56
CA MET A 353 -14.61 -4.06 1.34
C MET A 353 -13.60 -5.21 1.17
N PRO A 354 -14.07 -6.46 1.05
CA PRO A 354 -13.23 -7.55 0.56
C PRO A 354 -13.03 -7.40 -0.96
N GLY A 355 -11.86 -7.79 -1.43
CA GLY A 355 -11.45 -7.83 -2.84
C GLY A 355 -11.00 -9.22 -3.25
N HIS A 356 -11.33 -9.61 -4.48
CA HIS A 356 -10.66 -10.70 -5.18
C HIS A 356 -10.44 -10.28 -6.63
N GLY A 357 -9.23 -10.49 -7.13
CA GLY A 357 -8.92 -10.30 -8.55
C GLY A 357 -9.68 -11.30 -9.42
N ASP A 358 -9.65 -11.05 -10.73
CA ASP A 358 -10.20 -11.99 -11.71
C ASP A 358 -9.61 -13.38 -11.50
N ILE A 359 -10.44 -14.43 -11.65
CA ILE A 359 -10.10 -15.84 -11.42
C ILE A 359 -9.28 -16.13 -10.14
N PHE A 360 -9.42 -15.32 -9.09
CA PHE A 360 -8.67 -15.41 -7.83
C PHE A 360 -7.15 -15.22 -7.96
N ARG A 361 -6.67 -14.44 -8.94
CA ARG A 361 -5.25 -14.08 -9.07
C ARG A 361 -4.71 -13.38 -7.82
N THR A 362 -5.55 -12.57 -7.20
CA THR A 362 -5.20 -11.75 -6.03
C THR A 362 -6.34 -11.75 -5.04
N ALA A 363 -6.04 -11.49 -3.78
CA ALA A 363 -7.02 -11.28 -2.73
C ALA A 363 -6.66 -10.01 -1.95
N TRP A 364 -7.67 -9.23 -1.58
CA TRP A 364 -7.50 -7.96 -0.87
C TRP A 364 -8.50 -7.81 0.25
N PHE A 365 -8.13 -7.08 1.29
CA PHE A 365 -9.09 -6.48 2.18
C PHE A 365 -8.69 -5.04 2.48
N ALA A 366 -9.59 -4.10 2.27
CA ALA A 366 -9.40 -2.70 2.62
C ALA A 366 -10.50 -2.25 3.56
N GLY A 367 -10.14 -1.71 4.72
CA GLY A 367 -11.09 -1.35 5.75
C GLY A 367 -10.54 -0.33 6.73
N TYR A 368 -11.44 0.32 7.44
CA TYR A 368 -11.13 1.45 8.29
C TYR A 368 -12.09 1.60 9.47
N THR A 369 -11.59 2.31 10.47
CA THR A 369 -12.33 2.97 11.55
C THR A 369 -12.16 4.48 11.36
N PRO A 370 -12.80 5.35 12.16
CA PRO A 370 -12.53 6.79 12.04
C PRO A 370 -11.08 7.16 12.36
N GLY A 371 -10.35 6.35 13.13
CA GLY A 371 -8.98 6.65 13.57
C GLY A 371 -7.85 5.94 12.80
N LEU A 372 -8.14 4.84 12.10
CA LEU A 372 -7.14 4.07 11.33
C LEU A 372 -7.79 3.44 10.10
N ALA A 373 -7.09 3.49 8.97
CA ALA A 373 -7.39 2.73 7.76
C ALA A 373 -6.26 1.75 7.45
N SER A 374 -6.59 0.63 6.83
CA SER A 374 -5.60 -0.37 6.44
C SER A 374 -6.05 -1.14 5.21
N ALA A 375 -5.08 -1.47 4.35
CA ALA A 375 -5.25 -2.40 3.24
C ALA A 375 -4.28 -3.56 3.39
N VAL A 376 -4.76 -4.77 3.11
CA VAL A 376 -3.97 -6.00 3.01
C VAL A 376 -4.13 -6.56 1.61
N SER A 377 -3.02 -6.79 0.93
CA SER A 377 -2.95 -7.45 -0.37
C SER A 377 -2.37 -8.85 -0.22
N LEU A 378 -2.72 -9.75 -1.14
CA LEU A 378 -2.16 -11.09 -1.24
C LEU A 378 -2.11 -11.53 -2.71
N GLY A 379 -0.97 -12.03 -3.14
CA GLY A 379 -0.79 -12.62 -4.48
C GLY A 379 0.39 -13.58 -4.51
N ASP A 380 0.45 -14.45 -5.52
CA ASP A 380 1.59 -15.34 -5.74
C ASP A 380 2.74 -14.58 -6.40
N SER A 381 3.94 -14.60 -5.82
CA SER A 381 5.06 -13.82 -6.37
C SER A 381 5.63 -14.37 -7.67
N ARG A 382 5.34 -15.63 -8.04
CA ARG A 382 5.88 -16.26 -9.24
C ARG A 382 5.21 -15.70 -10.49
N ASP A 383 3.88 -15.64 -10.43
CA ASP A 383 3.00 -14.95 -11.37
C ASP A 383 1.54 -15.18 -10.90
N PRO A 384 0.83 -14.14 -10.42
CA PRO A 384 -0.57 -14.26 -10.04
C PRO A 384 -1.48 -14.82 -11.15
N LEU A 385 -1.13 -14.60 -12.42
CA LEU A 385 -1.90 -15.10 -13.58
C LEU A 385 -1.78 -16.61 -13.72
N ARG A 386 -0.57 -17.16 -13.58
CA ARG A 386 -0.29 -18.60 -13.73
C ARG A 386 -0.50 -19.39 -12.44
N HIS A 387 -0.47 -18.70 -11.30
CA HIS A 387 -0.63 -19.29 -9.98
C HIS A 387 -1.76 -18.57 -9.22
N PRO A 388 -3.03 -18.78 -9.62
CA PRO A 388 -4.16 -18.21 -8.91
C PRO A 388 -4.28 -18.80 -7.50
N LEU A 389 -4.96 -18.08 -6.61
CA LEU A 389 -5.18 -18.46 -5.21
C LEU A 389 -6.32 -19.49 -5.06
N VAL A 390 -6.24 -20.58 -5.83
CA VAL A 390 -7.17 -21.72 -5.86
C VAL A 390 -6.38 -22.98 -5.55
N ASP A 391 -6.90 -23.80 -4.63
CA ASP A 391 -6.25 -25.04 -4.18
C ASP A 391 -4.79 -24.86 -3.68
N VAL A 392 -4.53 -23.73 -3.03
CA VAL A 392 -3.23 -23.34 -2.48
C VAL A 392 -3.10 -23.68 -0.99
N THR A 393 -1.85 -23.83 -0.53
CA THR A 393 -1.51 -23.91 0.90
C THR A 393 -0.79 -22.64 1.29
N ILE A 394 -1.25 -21.99 2.36
CA ILE A 394 -0.68 -20.74 2.89
C ILE A 394 -0.63 -20.87 4.41
N GLY A 395 0.52 -20.57 5.03
CA GLY A 395 0.69 -20.70 6.47
C GLY A 395 0.42 -22.13 6.98
N GLY A 396 0.78 -23.14 6.18
CA GLY A 396 0.51 -24.56 6.48
C GLY A 396 -0.96 -25.00 6.38
N ARG A 397 -1.89 -24.10 5.98
CA ARG A 397 -3.31 -24.42 5.82
C ARG A 397 -3.72 -24.48 4.35
N ARG A 398 -4.45 -25.53 3.97
CA ARG A 398 -5.02 -25.66 2.62
C ARG A 398 -6.29 -24.81 2.47
N TYR A 399 -6.36 -24.07 1.36
CA TYR A 399 -7.51 -23.29 0.93
C TYR A 399 -7.95 -23.75 -0.45
N SER A 400 -9.20 -24.21 -0.57
CA SER A 400 -9.78 -24.48 -1.90
C SER A 400 -9.87 -23.20 -2.74
N ARG A 401 -9.98 -22.05 -2.09
CA ARG A 401 -10.03 -20.72 -2.70
C ARG A 401 -9.72 -19.66 -1.65
N VAL A 402 -8.92 -18.66 -2.01
CA VAL A 402 -8.65 -17.49 -1.18
C VAL A 402 -9.37 -16.27 -1.76
N ASP A 403 -10.03 -15.51 -0.89
CA ASP A 403 -10.66 -14.24 -1.25
C ASP A 403 -10.42 -13.21 -0.14
N GLY A 404 -10.90 -11.98 -0.33
CA GLY A 404 -10.71 -10.92 0.65
C GLY A 404 -11.24 -11.20 2.06
N THR A 405 -12.16 -12.15 2.22
CA THR A 405 -12.69 -12.53 3.54
C THR A 405 -11.91 -13.66 4.23
N SER A 406 -10.97 -14.31 3.53
CA SER A 406 -10.08 -15.30 4.12
C SER A 406 -8.77 -14.65 4.58
N VAL A 407 -7.63 -14.92 3.93
CA VAL A 407 -6.30 -14.54 4.45
C VAL A 407 -6.14 -13.02 4.63
N PRO A 408 -6.38 -12.15 3.62
CA PRO A 408 -6.18 -10.71 3.78
C PRO A 408 -7.08 -10.09 4.86
N GLY A 409 -8.34 -10.50 4.89
CA GLY A 409 -9.31 -10.02 5.88
C GLY A 409 -8.99 -10.46 7.30
N LEU A 410 -8.48 -11.68 7.49
CA LEU A 410 -8.06 -12.18 8.80
C LEU A 410 -6.80 -11.46 9.30
N ILE A 411 -5.83 -11.20 8.42
CA ILE A 411 -4.66 -10.35 8.73
C ILE A 411 -5.13 -8.96 9.17
N TRP A 412 -5.99 -8.31 8.37
CA TRP A 412 -6.55 -6.99 8.70
C TRP A 412 -7.25 -7.00 10.05
N LYS A 413 -8.12 -7.98 10.29
CA LYS A 413 -8.88 -8.10 11.54
C LYS A 413 -7.95 -8.24 12.74
N LYS A 414 -6.94 -9.11 12.66
CA LYS A 414 -5.97 -9.34 13.73
C LYS A 414 -5.15 -8.08 14.01
N ALA A 415 -4.58 -7.47 12.98
CA ALA A 415 -3.78 -6.25 13.09
C ALA A 415 -4.60 -5.08 13.66
N MET A 416 -5.77 -4.80 13.10
CA MET A 416 -6.59 -3.65 13.50
C MET A 416 -7.16 -3.81 14.91
N THR A 417 -7.56 -5.02 15.31
CA THR A 417 -8.05 -5.27 16.68
C THR A 417 -6.97 -4.98 17.71
N GLU A 418 -5.72 -5.38 17.43
CA GLU A 418 -4.58 -5.11 18.30
C GLU A 418 -4.17 -3.63 18.26
N ALA A 419 -4.07 -3.05 17.06
CA ALA A 419 -3.68 -1.66 16.84
C ALA A 419 -4.58 -0.68 17.59
N LEU A 420 -5.89 -0.98 17.64
CA LEU A 420 -6.90 -0.13 18.26
C LEU A 420 -7.07 -0.38 19.77
N ARG A 421 -6.44 -1.42 20.34
CA ARG A 421 -6.56 -1.73 21.77
C ARG A 421 -6.04 -0.56 22.61
N GLY A 422 -6.85 -0.10 23.55
CA GLY A 422 -6.51 1.01 24.44
C GLY A 422 -6.54 2.40 23.79
N THR A 423 -6.90 2.52 22.50
CA THR A 423 -7.10 3.82 21.86
C THR A 423 -8.52 4.33 22.12
N GLN A 424 -8.71 5.66 22.14
CA GLN A 424 -10.04 6.26 22.31
C GLN A 424 -10.98 5.80 21.19
N GLU A 425 -12.21 5.41 21.55
CA GLU A 425 -13.23 5.04 20.57
C GLU A 425 -13.91 6.28 19.99
N THR A 426 -13.91 6.37 18.67
CA THR A 426 -14.65 7.34 17.89
C THR A 426 -15.65 6.61 16.99
N ARG A 427 -16.74 7.30 16.62
CA ARG A 427 -17.82 6.75 15.79
C ARG A 427 -17.88 7.46 14.46
N PHE A 428 -18.38 6.78 13.44
CA PHE A 428 -18.65 7.44 12.17
C PHE A 428 -19.81 8.42 12.30
N VAL A 429 -19.77 9.49 11.51
CA VAL A 429 -20.93 10.36 11.31
C VAL A 429 -22.01 9.55 10.59
N ARG A 430 -23.27 9.70 11.01
CA ARG A 430 -24.38 9.01 10.37
C ARG A 430 -24.65 9.63 9.00
N PRO A 431 -24.93 8.81 7.96
CA PRO A 431 -25.34 9.34 6.67
C PRO A 431 -26.61 10.19 6.77
N ASP A 432 -26.66 11.24 5.96
CA ASP A 432 -27.87 12.05 5.76
C ASP A 432 -28.96 11.20 5.07
N ALA A 433 -29.96 10.81 5.86
CA ALA A 433 -31.05 9.96 5.38
C ALA A 433 -32.02 10.70 4.45
N GLU A 434 -32.12 12.04 4.53
CA GLU A 434 -32.97 12.82 3.63
C GLU A 434 -32.35 12.91 2.24
N ARG A 435 -31.02 13.06 2.19
CA ARG A 435 -30.28 13.11 0.93
C ARG A 435 -30.14 11.74 0.27
N PHE A 436 -29.75 10.72 1.04
CA PHE A 436 -29.33 9.42 0.49
C PHE A 436 -30.29 8.26 0.76
N GLY A 437 -31.27 8.43 1.66
CA GLY A 437 -32.25 7.38 1.99
C GLY A 437 -33.32 7.20 0.91
N GLY A 438 -33.85 5.98 0.80
CA GLY A 438 -34.87 5.66 -0.18
C GLY A 438 -34.33 5.62 -1.62
N CYS A 439 -35.23 5.78 -2.58
CA CYS A 439 -34.94 5.91 -4.00
C CYS A 439 -35.45 7.25 -4.50
N ARG A 440 -34.95 7.69 -5.66
CA ARG A 440 -35.39 8.93 -6.33
C ARG A 440 -35.92 8.64 -7.73
N ASP A 441 -35.05 8.11 -8.58
CA ASP A 441 -35.32 8.00 -10.02
C ASP A 441 -35.49 6.54 -10.46
N ALA A 442 -34.79 5.61 -9.82
CA ALA A 442 -34.72 4.22 -10.23
C ALA A 442 -35.12 3.30 -9.07
N CYS A 443 -36.39 3.38 -8.67
CA CYS A 443 -36.91 2.71 -7.49
C CYS A 443 -37.13 1.19 -7.67
N PRO A 444 -37.05 0.41 -6.57
CA PRO A 444 -37.45 -1.00 -6.59
C PRO A 444 -38.91 -1.15 -7.03
N PRO A 445 -39.23 -2.18 -7.83
CA PRO A 445 -40.61 -2.47 -8.21
C PRO A 445 -41.45 -2.81 -6.97
N PRO A 446 -42.77 -2.52 -6.98
CA PRO A 446 -43.66 -2.91 -5.89
C PRO A 446 -43.57 -4.42 -5.66
N VAL A 447 -43.45 -4.84 -4.39
CA VAL A 447 -43.51 -6.26 -4.03
C VAL A 447 -44.93 -6.76 -4.33
N PRO A 448 -45.12 -7.81 -5.15
CA PRO A 448 -46.45 -8.36 -5.41
C PRO A 448 -47.09 -8.76 -4.08
N ARG A 449 -48.31 -8.27 -3.81
CA ARG A 449 -49.09 -8.74 -2.65
C ARG A 449 -49.30 -10.25 -2.83
N ARG A 450 -48.83 -11.05 -1.87
CA ARG A 450 -49.14 -12.48 -1.83
C ARG A 450 -50.67 -12.61 -1.80
N ARG A 451 -51.24 -13.22 -2.84
CA ARG A 451 -52.67 -13.58 -2.88
C ARG A 451 -52.94 -14.77 -2.00
#